data_AF-A0A7C4PZS9-F1
#
_entry.id   AF-A0A7C4PZS9-F1
#
_cell.length_a   1.000
_cell.length_b   1.000
_cell.length_c   1.000
_cell.angle_alpha   90.00
_cell.angle_beta   90.00
_cell.angle_gamma   90.00
#
_symmetry.space_group_name_H-M   'P 1'
#
loop_
_entity.id
_entity.type
_entity.pdbx_description
1 polymer ?
#
loop_
_entity_poly.entity_id
_entity_poly.type
_entity_poly.pdbx_seq_one_letter_code
_entity_poly.pdbx_strand_id
1 'polypeptide(L)'
;MQTKKASIDQIKIGDLVLVKPGEKIATDGLVVEGESWVDESMITGEPMPTFKKKGDKVIGGTINKEGMLIFKAEKIGQETMLAQIIKLVEEAYASKAPIQRLADLVASYFVPAVLILATITFVFWYFFAPSNNLINALLNAISVLIIACPCAMGLATPTAAMVGTGIGAQNGVLIKDASSLELLGKVKAVVFDKTGTLTEGKPAIEDILIKNDPEPKQVRFRAGNLKLKVIQIAYSLENFSQHPIAQAVVKKAKKLKLESFKVLKFKSLTGFGVEGEVLGKKYYVGKILKEGDDFFGAKKAKEEGKTVVYVYEEDKVLGAVVVADKIKNEARQLIESLKNIGIDVYMVTGDNRQTALAVGRSLGILAKNIFAQTLPKEKEKIVKMIKNNINKKEILKPACRQARQVQDDKSKLPVMLNLFQHLIRVKKEILKKFYPLSQRVKDDKKLSSTPIRDNKNQIVAFVGDGVNDAPVLASSDVGITLSSGTDVAMETASVTIVNKNLLTILKAINLSKKTLRTIKLNLFWAFFYNVVLIPVAMAGKINPILASAAMAFSSVSVVTNSLLLKRAKI
;
A
#
# COMPACT_ATOMS: atom_id res chain seq x y z
N MET A 1 -20.07 41.79 7.94
CA MET A 1 -19.26 41.51 6.73
C MET A 1 -20.08 41.85 5.51
N GLN A 2 -19.56 42.62 4.56
CA GLN A 2 -20.21 42.80 3.26
C GLN A 2 -19.83 41.63 2.34
N THR A 3 -20.80 41.03 1.66
CA THR A 3 -20.56 39.93 0.71
C THR A 3 -20.45 40.49 -0.71
N LYS A 4 -19.47 40.00 -1.47
CA LYS A 4 -19.26 40.36 -2.88
C LYS A 4 -19.24 39.08 -3.72
N LYS A 5 -19.94 39.07 -4.86
CA LYS A 5 -19.82 37.99 -5.85
C LYS A 5 -18.52 38.17 -6.63
N ALA A 6 -17.78 37.08 -6.81
CA ALA A 6 -16.54 37.03 -7.57
C ALA A 6 -16.53 35.79 -8.47
N SER A 7 -15.76 35.82 -9.56
CA SER A 7 -15.48 34.60 -10.32
C SER A 7 -14.64 33.64 -9.48
N ILE A 8 -14.74 32.33 -9.75
CA ILE A 8 -13.93 31.32 -9.08
C ILE A 8 -12.43 31.58 -9.23
N ASP A 9 -12.01 32.14 -10.37
CA ASP A 9 -10.60 32.47 -10.67
C ASP A 9 -10.06 33.66 -9.86
N GLN A 10 -10.94 34.42 -9.21
CA GLN A 10 -10.55 35.59 -8.40
C GLN A 10 -10.38 35.23 -6.92
N ILE A 11 -10.75 34.01 -6.52
CA ILE A 11 -10.64 33.53 -5.13
C ILE A 11 -9.15 33.29 -4.82
N LYS A 12 -8.67 33.85 -3.71
CA LYS A 12 -7.31 33.66 -3.21
C LYS A 12 -7.30 32.73 -1.99
N ILE A 13 -6.15 32.09 -1.77
CA ILE A 13 -5.91 31.33 -0.55
C ILE A 13 -6.09 32.27 0.65
N GLY A 14 -6.93 31.84 1.59
CA GLY A 14 -7.27 32.60 2.79
C GLY A 14 -8.55 33.43 2.70
N ASP A 15 -9.16 33.57 1.53
CA ASP A 15 -10.46 34.24 1.39
C ASP A 15 -11.55 33.46 2.13
N LEU A 16 -12.51 34.19 2.71
CA LEU A 16 -13.70 33.63 3.32
C LEU A 16 -14.81 33.56 2.28
N VAL A 17 -15.24 32.33 1.99
CA VAL A 17 -16.25 32.02 0.98
C VAL A 17 -17.53 31.57 1.68
N LEU A 18 -18.62 32.28 1.37
CA LEU A 18 -19.97 31.96 1.84
C LEU A 18 -20.64 31.00 0.86
N VAL A 19 -21.16 29.88 1.36
CA VAL A 19 -21.93 28.89 0.59
C VAL A 19 -23.32 28.76 1.18
N LYS A 20 -24.34 28.97 0.35
CA LYS A 20 -25.74 28.83 0.74
C LYS A 20 -26.24 27.39 0.59
N PRO A 21 -27.36 27.03 1.23
CA PRO A 21 -28.04 25.76 0.99
C PRO A 21 -28.32 25.56 -0.51
N GLY A 22 -28.00 24.39 -1.05
CA GLY A 22 -28.15 24.03 -2.47
C GLY A 22 -27.00 24.47 -3.39
N GLU A 23 -26.06 25.29 -2.92
CA GLU A 23 -24.95 25.76 -3.74
C GLU A 23 -23.78 24.75 -3.80
N LYS A 24 -23.03 24.79 -4.90
CA LYS A 24 -21.77 24.06 -5.02
C LYS A 24 -20.67 24.77 -4.26
N ILE A 25 -19.85 23.99 -3.57
CA ILE A 25 -18.64 24.50 -2.92
C ILE A 25 -17.61 24.82 -4.01
N ALA A 26 -17.12 26.05 -4.05
CA ALA A 26 -16.29 26.54 -5.14
C ALA A 26 -14.85 25.97 -5.11
N THR A 27 -14.23 25.90 -3.93
CA THR A 27 -12.83 25.49 -3.75
C THR A 27 -12.68 24.61 -2.51
N ASP A 28 -11.50 24.01 -2.32
CA ASP A 28 -11.23 23.26 -1.10
C ASP A 28 -10.88 24.21 0.04
N GLY A 29 -11.33 23.89 1.26
CA GLY A 29 -11.00 24.72 2.41
C GLY A 29 -11.52 24.21 3.74
N LEU A 30 -11.41 25.08 4.75
CA LEU A 30 -11.73 24.78 6.14
C LEU A 30 -12.93 25.60 6.61
N VAL A 31 -13.96 24.95 7.16
CA VAL A 31 -15.13 25.65 7.70
C VAL A 31 -14.71 26.51 8.90
N VAL A 32 -14.99 27.80 8.82
CA VAL A 32 -14.72 28.79 9.88
C VAL A 32 -15.98 29.04 10.71
N GLU A 33 -17.14 29.02 10.08
CA GLU A 33 -18.43 29.30 10.69
C GLU A 33 -19.57 28.54 10.00
N GLY A 34 -20.60 28.18 10.75
CA GLY A 34 -21.76 27.42 10.28
C GLY A 34 -21.62 25.90 10.41
N GLU A 35 -22.73 25.22 10.14
CA GLU A 35 -22.82 23.77 10.10
C GLU A 35 -23.81 23.33 9.01
N SER A 36 -23.47 22.26 8.29
CA SER A 36 -24.36 21.70 7.28
C SER A 36 -24.00 20.27 6.85
N TRP A 37 -24.96 19.60 6.24
CA TRP A 37 -24.75 18.38 5.47
C TRP A 37 -24.24 18.71 4.07
N VAL A 38 -23.11 18.11 3.69
CA VAL A 38 -22.49 18.26 2.37
C VAL A 38 -22.54 16.92 1.64
N ASP A 39 -23.10 16.96 0.44
CA ASP A 39 -23.18 15.82 -0.46
C ASP A 39 -21.88 15.71 -1.27
N GLU A 40 -21.04 14.78 -0.84
CA GLU A 40 -19.74 14.48 -1.46
C GLU A 40 -19.82 13.25 -2.39
N SER A 41 -21.03 12.78 -2.73
CA SER A 41 -21.25 11.53 -3.49
C SER A 41 -20.55 11.52 -4.86
N MET A 42 -20.50 12.68 -5.53
CA MET A 42 -19.87 12.84 -6.84
C MET A 42 -18.35 12.64 -6.83
N ILE A 43 -17.69 12.82 -5.67
CA ILE A 43 -16.23 12.72 -5.54
C ILE A 43 -15.82 11.49 -4.73
N THR A 44 -16.53 11.22 -3.63
CA THR A 44 -16.19 10.12 -2.70
C THR A 44 -16.91 8.81 -3.01
N GLY A 45 -18.04 8.87 -3.74
CA GLY A 45 -18.90 7.72 -4.00
C GLY A 45 -19.75 7.27 -2.80
N GLU A 46 -19.67 7.95 -1.66
CA GLU A 46 -20.52 7.65 -0.51
C GLU A 46 -21.92 8.26 -0.74
N PRO A 47 -23.01 7.46 -0.66
CA PRO A 47 -24.35 7.93 -1.00
C PRO A 47 -24.97 8.84 0.08
N MET A 48 -24.42 8.84 1.30
CA MET A 48 -24.92 9.63 2.41
C MET A 48 -24.14 10.94 2.53
N PRO A 49 -24.82 12.10 2.65
CA PRO A 49 -24.16 13.37 2.94
C PRO A 49 -23.33 13.31 4.22
N THR A 50 -22.22 14.03 4.25
CA THR A 50 -21.34 14.12 5.42
C THR A 50 -21.61 15.41 6.17
N PHE A 51 -21.70 15.35 7.50
CA PHE A 51 -21.94 16.53 8.33
C PHE A 51 -20.63 17.31 8.53
N LYS A 52 -20.68 18.63 8.30
CA LYS A 52 -19.56 19.56 8.41
C LYS A 52 -19.86 20.65 9.43
N LYS A 53 -18.89 20.95 10.28
CA LYS A 53 -18.91 22.04 11.26
C LYS A 53 -17.58 22.78 11.27
N LYS A 54 -17.49 23.85 12.07
CA LYS A 54 -16.24 24.61 12.28
C LYS A 54 -15.03 23.70 12.53
N GLY A 55 -14.00 23.87 11.71
CA GLY A 55 -12.77 23.08 11.72
C GLY A 55 -12.76 21.87 10.80
N ASP A 56 -13.88 21.53 10.16
CA ASP A 56 -13.93 20.45 9.17
C ASP A 56 -13.57 20.96 7.78
N LYS A 57 -13.07 20.04 6.94
CA LYS A 57 -12.72 20.34 5.55
C LYS A 57 -13.90 20.16 4.61
N VAL A 58 -13.98 21.04 3.62
CA VAL A 58 -14.91 20.97 2.49
C VAL A 58 -14.15 20.82 1.19
N ILE A 59 -14.77 20.12 0.23
CA ILE A 59 -14.17 19.76 -1.06
C ILE A 59 -14.89 20.53 -2.18
N GLY A 60 -14.12 21.18 -3.05
CA GLY A 60 -14.63 21.89 -4.23
C GLY A 60 -15.37 20.94 -5.18
N GLY A 61 -16.52 21.38 -5.70
CA GLY A 61 -17.39 20.60 -6.58
C GLY A 61 -18.48 19.79 -5.87
N THR A 62 -18.44 19.67 -4.53
CA THR A 62 -19.49 19.04 -3.71
C THR A 62 -20.66 20.00 -3.48
N ILE A 63 -21.82 19.47 -3.03
CA ILE A 63 -23.06 20.26 -2.91
C ILE A 63 -23.44 20.44 -1.44
N ASN A 64 -23.57 21.69 -1.01
CA ASN A 64 -24.09 22.03 0.32
C ASN A 64 -25.61 21.83 0.34
N LYS A 65 -26.20 21.18 1.36
CA LYS A 65 -27.64 20.84 1.37
C LYS A 65 -28.51 21.80 2.18
N GLU A 66 -28.30 21.87 3.49
CA GLU A 66 -29.32 22.44 4.40
C GLU A 66 -28.93 23.78 5.05
N GLY A 67 -27.66 23.93 5.41
CA GLY A 67 -27.17 24.96 6.31
C GLY A 67 -26.26 25.94 5.58
N MET A 68 -25.97 27.07 6.21
CA MET A 68 -25.01 28.04 5.69
C MET A 68 -23.61 27.67 6.16
N LEU A 69 -22.64 27.70 5.25
CA LEU A 69 -21.24 27.49 5.57
C LEU A 69 -20.42 28.71 5.15
N ILE A 70 -19.53 29.15 6.04
CA ILE A 70 -18.45 30.07 5.71
C ILE A 70 -17.16 29.31 5.89
N PHE A 71 -16.40 29.14 4.80
CA PHE A 71 -15.14 28.42 4.82
C PHE A 71 -14.00 29.30 4.32
N LYS A 72 -12.79 29.05 4.83
CA LYS A 72 -11.56 29.68 4.39
C LYS A 72 -10.95 28.84 3.27
N ALA A 73 -10.73 29.42 2.10
CA ALA A 73 -10.10 28.73 0.97
C ALA A 73 -8.66 28.32 1.33
N GLU A 74 -8.35 27.02 1.21
CA GLU A 74 -7.00 26.47 1.44
C GLU A 74 -6.31 26.08 0.13
N LYS A 75 -7.03 25.44 -0.81
CA LYS A 75 -6.51 25.04 -2.12
C LYS A 75 -7.41 25.59 -3.22
N ILE A 76 -6.82 26.18 -4.25
CA ILE A 76 -7.52 26.84 -5.36
C ILE A 76 -6.98 26.38 -6.72
N GLY A 77 -7.75 26.54 -7.79
CA GLY A 77 -7.34 26.18 -9.15
C GLY A 77 -6.87 24.73 -9.27
N GLN A 78 -5.64 24.53 -9.77
CA GLN A 78 -5.04 23.21 -10.00
C GLN A 78 -4.72 22.43 -8.72
N GLU A 79 -4.71 23.08 -7.56
CA GLU A 79 -4.43 22.42 -6.28
C GLU A 79 -5.67 21.81 -5.64
N THR A 80 -6.87 22.09 -6.17
CA THR A 80 -8.13 21.50 -5.68
C THR A 80 -8.17 20.00 -5.91
N MET A 81 -8.84 19.26 -5.03
CA MET A 81 -8.99 17.81 -5.14
C MET A 81 -9.59 17.39 -6.48
N LEU A 82 -10.59 18.12 -6.98
CA LEU A 82 -11.19 17.85 -8.29
C LEU A 82 -10.20 18.08 -9.44
N ALA A 83 -9.41 19.16 -9.40
CA ALA A 83 -8.40 19.42 -10.41
C ALA A 83 -7.26 18.38 -10.37
N GLN A 84 -6.88 17.92 -9.18
CA GLN A 84 -5.93 16.81 -9.02
C GLN A 84 -6.50 15.51 -9.60
N ILE A 85 -7.79 15.22 -9.41
CA ILE A 85 -8.46 14.07 -10.05
C ILE A 85 -8.39 14.19 -11.58
N ILE A 86 -8.72 15.37 -12.14
CA ILE A 86 -8.66 15.61 -13.59
C ILE A 86 -7.23 15.44 -14.11
N LYS A 87 -6.24 16.04 -13.45
CA LYS A 87 -4.83 15.92 -13.81
C LYS A 87 -4.34 14.47 -13.76
N LEU A 88 -4.71 13.72 -12.72
CA LEU A 88 -4.38 12.30 -12.62
C LEU A 88 -5.01 11.48 -13.77
N VAL A 89 -6.23 11.82 -14.18
CA VAL A 89 -6.87 11.20 -15.34
C VAL A 89 -6.10 11.54 -16.62
N GLU A 90 -5.71 12.79 -16.83
CA GLU A 90 -4.92 13.24 -17.99
C GLU A 90 -3.51 12.64 -18.03
N GLU A 91 -2.81 12.55 -16.89
CA GLU A 91 -1.51 11.90 -16.79
C GLU A 91 -1.60 10.40 -17.06
N ALA A 92 -2.69 9.76 -16.61
CA ALA A 92 -2.98 8.37 -16.96
C ALA A 92 -3.11 8.18 -18.48
N TYR A 93 -3.68 9.14 -19.20
CA TYR A 93 -3.78 9.13 -20.66
C TYR A 93 -2.41 9.26 -21.37
N ALA A 94 -1.42 9.91 -20.76
CA ALA A 94 -0.12 10.19 -21.39
C ALA A 94 0.96 9.10 -21.17
N SER A 95 0.73 8.18 -20.22
CA SER A 95 1.71 7.15 -19.84
C SER A 95 1.68 5.91 -20.76
N LYS A 96 2.85 5.49 -21.27
CA LYS A 96 2.97 4.27 -22.11
C LYS A 96 3.16 3.02 -21.24
N ALA A 97 2.29 2.02 -21.40
CA ALA A 97 2.39 0.75 -20.69
C ALA A 97 3.55 -0.14 -21.22
N PRO A 98 4.21 -0.95 -20.38
CA PRO A 98 5.27 -1.89 -20.81
C PRO A 98 4.83 -2.87 -21.90
N ILE A 99 3.58 -3.33 -21.91
CA ILE A 99 3.06 -4.22 -22.96
C ILE A 99 2.92 -3.53 -24.33
N GLN A 100 2.87 -2.20 -24.37
CA GLN A 100 2.98 -1.43 -25.61
C GLN A 100 4.37 -1.59 -26.23
N ARG A 101 5.43 -1.79 -25.42
CA ARG A 101 6.78 -2.07 -25.95
C ARG A 101 6.85 -3.42 -26.66
N LEU A 102 6.06 -4.41 -26.22
CA LEU A 102 5.96 -5.69 -26.91
C LEU A 102 5.29 -5.51 -28.27
N ALA A 103 4.27 -4.65 -28.33
CA ALA A 103 3.66 -4.26 -29.58
C ALA A 103 4.68 -3.56 -30.51
N ASP A 104 5.42 -2.55 -30.02
CA ASP A 104 6.45 -1.86 -30.80
C ASP A 104 7.55 -2.81 -31.30
N LEU A 105 7.98 -3.76 -30.46
CA LEU A 105 8.96 -4.79 -30.83
C LEU A 105 8.43 -5.68 -31.95
N VAL A 106 7.19 -6.20 -31.82
CA VAL A 106 6.59 -7.04 -32.86
C VAL A 106 6.48 -6.26 -34.17
N ALA A 107 6.02 -5.01 -34.13
CA ALA A 107 5.92 -4.17 -35.33
C ALA A 107 7.27 -3.99 -36.03
N SER A 108 8.37 -3.83 -35.27
CA SER A 108 9.71 -3.63 -35.84
C SER A 108 10.22 -4.83 -36.67
N TYR A 109 9.86 -6.07 -36.29
CA TYR A 109 10.19 -7.26 -37.07
C TYR A 109 9.14 -7.57 -38.14
N PHE A 110 7.88 -7.30 -37.84
CA PHE A 110 6.75 -7.67 -38.67
C PHE A 110 6.66 -6.81 -39.94
N VAL A 111 6.91 -5.50 -39.86
CA VAL A 111 6.84 -4.59 -41.02
C VAL A 111 7.83 -4.99 -42.14
N PRO A 112 9.14 -5.21 -41.86
CA PRO A 112 10.07 -5.69 -42.89
C PRO A 112 9.66 -7.04 -43.49
N ALA A 113 9.21 -7.98 -42.66
CA ALA A 113 8.79 -9.31 -43.12
C ALA A 113 7.63 -9.24 -44.13
N VAL A 114 6.65 -8.38 -43.86
CA VAL A 114 5.48 -8.17 -44.73
C VAL A 114 5.87 -7.54 -46.06
N LEU A 115 6.78 -6.56 -46.06
CA LEU A 115 7.28 -5.95 -47.29
C LEU A 115 7.99 -6.99 -48.16
N ILE A 116 8.82 -7.84 -47.56
CA ILE A 116 9.50 -8.94 -48.26
C ILE A 116 8.47 -9.91 -48.86
N LEU A 117 7.46 -10.34 -48.10
CA LEU A 117 6.42 -11.24 -48.59
C LEU A 117 5.59 -10.63 -49.72
N ALA A 118 5.26 -9.33 -49.64
CA ALA A 118 4.54 -8.63 -50.70
C ALA A 118 5.39 -8.54 -51.98
N THR A 119 6.69 -8.24 -51.87
CA THR A 119 7.62 -8.24 -53.01
C THR A 119 7.75 -9.63 -53.63
N ILE A 120 7.91 -10.68 -52.81
CA ILE A 120 7.95 -12.07 -53.29
C ILE A 120 6.66 -12.43 -54.03
N THR A 121 5.51 -12.05 -53.48
CA THR A 121 4.20 -12.29 -54.09
C THR A 121 4.09 -11.59 -55.45
N PHE A 122 4.50 -10.32 -55.53
CA PHE A 122 4.50 -9.57 -56.78
C PHE A 122 5.36 -10.26 -57.86
N VAL A 123 6.61 -10.60 -57.52
CA VAL A 123 7.55 -11.24 -58.45
C VAL A 123 7.03 -12.60 -58.91
N PHE A 124 6.53 -13.42 -57.98
CA PHE A 124 5.98 -14.74 -58.31
C PHE A 124 4.80 -14.64 -59.29
N TRP A 125 3.82 -13.79 -59.00
CA TRP A 125 2.65 -13.62 -59.87
C TRP A 125 2.95 -12.89 -61.18
N TYR A 126 4.01 -12.09 -61.25
CA TYR A 126 4.43 -11.43 -62.49
C TYR A 126 5.10 -12.40 -63.47
N PHE A 127 5.94 -13.32 -62.98
CA PHE A 127 6.72 -14.23 -63.83
C PHE A 127 6.11 -15.62 -64.03
N PHE A 128 5.35 -16.15 -63.07
CA PHE A 128 4.87 -17.55 -63.09
C PHE A 128 3.37 -17.70 -63.32
N ALA A 129 2.60 -16.62 -63.41
CA ALA A 129 1.15 -16.71 -63.61
C ALA A 129 0.81 -17.04 -65.08
N PRO A 130 -0.22 -17.89 -65.34
CA PRO A 130 -0.60 -18.29 -66.71
C PRO A 130 -1.01 -17.13 -67.64
N SER A 131 -1.36 -15.99 -67.06
CA SER A 131 -1.52 -14.72 -67.76
C SER A 131 -0.65 -13.70 -67.04
N ASN A 132 0.40 -13.18 -67.70
CA ASN A 132 1.35 -12.18 -67.18
C ASN A 132 0.67 -10.81 -66.98
N ASN A 133 -0.34 -10.77 -66.13
CA ASN A 133 -1.14 -9.61 -65.84
C ASN A 133 -0.48 -8.83 -64.71
N LEU A 134 0.22 -7.74 -65.07
CA LEU A 134 0.77 -6.77 -64.12
C LEU A 134 -0.28 -6.35 -63.06
N ILE A 135 -1.54 -6.19 -63.49
CA ILE A 135 -2.66 -5.83 -62.63
C ILE A 135 -2.90 -6.90 -61.55
N ASN A 136 -2.91 -8.19 -61.90
CA ASN A 136 -3.15 -9.27 -60.94
C ASN A 136 -1.99 -9.42 -59.94
N ALA A 137 -0.74 -9.32 -60.42
CA ALA A 137 0.43 -9.34 -59.56
C ALA A 137 0.43 -8.17 -58.55
N LEU A 138 0.06 -6.98 -59.02
CA LEU A 138 -0.06 -5.79 -58.18
C LEU A 138 -1.22 -5.92 -57.17
N LEU A 139 -2.39 -6.41 -57.60
CA LEU A 139 -3.55 -6.62 -56.71
C LEU A 139 -3.23 -7.63 -55.60
N ASN A 140 -2.56 -8.74 -55.91
CA ASN A 140 -2.19 -9.74 -54.90
C ASN A 140 -1.14 -9.21 -53.92
N ALA A 141 -0.15 -8.43 -54.40
CA ALA A 141 0.83 -7.79 -53.52
C ALA A 141 0.16 -6.75 -52.59
N ILE A 142 -0.75 -5.93 -53.12
CA ILE A 142 -1.53 -4.97 -52.33
C ILE A 142 -2.42 -5.70 -51.32
N SER A 143 -3.06 -6.82 -51.68
CA SER A 143 -3.83 -7.65 -50.75
C SER A 143 -2.98 -8.13 -49.57
N VAL A 144 -1.73 -8.58 -49.83
CA VAL A 144 -0.79 -8.99 -48.76
C VAL A 144 -0.43 -7.82 -47.84
N LEU A 145 -0.22 -6.62 -48.38
CA LEU A 145 0.05 -5.43 -47.57
C LEU A 145 -1.14 -5.02 -46.70
N ILE A 146 -2.35 -5.01 -47.28
CA ILE A 146 -3.59 -4.63 -46.58
C ILE A 146 -3.88 -5.62 -45.45
N ILE A 147 -3.83 -6.92 -45.74
CA ILE A 147 -4.17 -7.96 -44.75
C ILE A 147 -3.14 -8.06 -43.63
N ALA A 148 -1.90 -7.67 -43.91
CA ALA A 148 -0.85 -7.71 -42.91
C ALA A 148 -0.95 -6.57 -41.89
N CYS A 149 -1.47 -5.39 -42.25
CA CYS A 149 -1.51 -4.23 -41.36
C CYS A 149 -2.27 -4.55 -40.05
N PRO A 150 -1.66 -4.53 -38.85
CA PRO A 150 -2.35 -4.93 -37.63
C PRO A 150 -3.08 -3.73 -36.97
N CYS A 151 -4.06 -3.12 -37.64
CA CYS A 151 -4.76 -1.91 -37.14
C CYS A 151 -5.33 -2.05 -35.72
N ALA A 152 -5.85 -3.24 -35.38
CA ALA A 152 -6.47 -3.50 -34.08
C ALA A 152 -5.45 -3.54 -32.92
N MET A 153 -4.17 -3.79 -33.21
CA MET A 153 -3.09 -3.86 -32.23
C MET A 153 -2.89 -2.52 -31.50
N GLY A 154 -3.00 -1.40 -32.22
CA GLY A 154 -2.87 -0.06 -31.65
C GLY A 154 -3.97 0.27 -30.64
N LEU A 155 -5.14 -0.35 -30.78
CA LEU A 155 -6.30 -0.17 -29.89
C LEU A 155 -6.35 -1.20 -28.75
N ALA A 156 -5.78 -2.40 -28.96
CA ALA A 156 -5.88 -3.53 -28.04
C ALA A 156 -5.52 -3.21 -26.59
N THR A 157 -4.40 -2.53 -26.40
CA THR A 157 -3.88 -2.15 -25.08
C THR A 157 -4.60 -0.93 -24.48
N PRO A 158 -4.68 0.23 -25.14
CA PRO A 158 -5.27 1.43 -24.54
C PRO A 158 -6.76 1.26 -24.24
N THR A 159 -7.54 0.58 -25.10
CA THR A 159 -8.98 0.39 -24.84
C THR A 159 -9.22 -0.50 -23.62
N ALA A 160 -8.51 -1.63 -23.50
CA ALA A 160 -8.65 -2.52 -22.35
C ALA A 160 -8.13 -1.88 -21.06
N ALA A 161 -7.01 -1.15 -21.12
CA ALA A 161 -6.49 -0.40 -19.99
C ALA A 161 -7.47 0.68 -19.51
N MET A 162 -8.02 1.48 -20.43
CA MET A 162 -9.01 2.51 -20.15
C MET A 162 -10.28 1.95 -19.50
N VAL A 163 -10.83 0.86 -20.04
CA VAL A 163 -11.98 0.18 -19.42
C VAL A 163 -11.60 -0.34 -18.03
N GLY A 164 -10.42 -0.94 -17.89
CA GLY A 164 -9.90 -1.44 -16.62
C GLY A 164 -9.76 -0.35 -15.55
N THR A 165 -9.09 0.76 -15.85
CA THR A 165 -8.92 1.88 -14.92
C THR A 165 -10.25 2.55 -14.59
N GLY A 166 -11.15 2.70 -15.56
CA GLY A 166 -12.49 3.23 -15.35
C GLY A 166 -13.33 2.37 -14.39
N ILE A 167 -13.31 1.04 -14.55
CA ILE A 167 -13.98 0.14 -13.60
C ILE A 167 -13.31 0.21 -12.22
N GLY A 168 -11.98 0.32 -12.17
CA GLY A 168 -11.24 0.52 -10.93
C GLY A 168 -11.72 1.76 -10.18
N ALA A 169 -11.79 2.91 -10.87
CA ALA A 169 -12.22 4.18 -10.29
C ALA A 169 -13.65 4.08 -9.73
N GLN A 170 -14.58 3.46 -10.47
CA GLN A 170 -15.95 3.19 -10.02
C GLN A 170 -16.03 2.31 -8.76
N ASN A 171 -14.99 1.52 -8.47
CA ASN A 171 -14.90 0.64 -7.30
C ASN A 171 -13.94 1.18 -6.22
N GLY A 172 -13.56 2.45 -6.30
CA GLY A 172 -12.68 3.10 -5.32
C GLY A 172 -11.21 2.69 -5.44
N VAL A 173 -10.76 2.28 -6.62
CA VAL A 173 -9.36 1.99 -6.96
C VAL A 173 -8.90 2.98 -8.02
N LEU A 174 -8.09 3.96 -7.63
CA LEU A 174 -7.47 4.89 -8.57
C LEU A 174 -6.10 4.37 -8.96
N ILE A 175 -5.89 4.12 -10.25
CA ILE A 175 -4.62 3.66 -10.80
C ILE A 175 -4.07 4.80 -11.67
N LYS A 176 -2.89 5.32 -11.32
CA LYS A 176 -2.35 6.54 -11.94
C LYS A 176 -1.94 6.37 -13.40
N ASP A 177 -1.48 5.19 -13.78
CA ASP A 177 -0.91 4.97 -15.09
C ASP A 177 -1.09 3.51 -15.54
N ALA A 178 -1.03 3.29 -16.85
CA ALA A 178 -1.24 1.96 -17.43
C ALA A 178 -0.11 0.97 -17.09
N SER A 179 1.10 1.47 -16.74
CA SER A 179 2.20 0.63 -16.28
C SER A 179 1.94 0.09 -14.89
N SER A 180 1.42 0.93 -14.00
CA SER A 180 0.99 0.54 -12.66
C SER A 180 -0.14 -0.50 -12.72
N LEU A 181 -1.10 -0.33 -13.63
CA LEU A 181 -2.12 -1.35 -13.90
C LEU A 181 -1.45 -2.67 -14.29
N GLU A 182 -0.49 -2.67 -15.21
CA GLU A 182 0.18 -3.90 -15.66
C GLU A 182 1.05 -4.55 -14.57
N LEU A 183 1.81 -3.77 -13.81
CA LEU A 183 2.66 -4.28 -12.74
C LEU A 183 1.81 -4.88 -11.62
N LEU A 184 0.69 -4.25 -11.26
CA LEU A 184 -0.23 -4.74 -10.22
C LEU A 184 -0.72 -6.17 -10.48
N GLY A 185 -0.98 -6.53 -11.75
CA GLY A 185 -1.46 -7.85 -12.14
C GLY A 185 -0.37 -8.92 -12.15
N LYS A 186 0.90 -8.49 -12.14
CA LYS A 186 2.09 -9.34 -12.08
C LYS A 186 2.66 -9.47 -10.67
N VAL A 187 2.13 -8.75 -9.68
CA VAL A 187 2.57 -8.79 -8.28
C VAL A 187 2.63 -10.23 -7.76
N LYS A 188 3.78 -10.56 -7.16
CA LYS A 188 4.05 -11.86 -6.51
C LYS A 188 4.24 -11.74 -5.02
N ALA A 189 4.59 -10.56 -4.52
CA ALA A 189 4.72 -10.29 -3.10
C ALA A 189 4.09 -8.94 -2.74
N VAL A 190 3.41 -8.89 -1.59
CA VAL A 190 2.85 -7.67 -1.01
C VAL A 190 3.47 -7.44 0.35
N VAL A 191 4.02 -6.25 0.55
CA VAL A 191 4.60 -5.78 1.81
C VAL A 191 3.65 -4.77 2.43
N PHE A 192 3.13 -5.06 3.60
CA PHE A 192 2.28 -4.14 4.34
C PHE A 192 3.08 -3.39 5.39
N ASP A 193 2.90 -2.08 5.47
CA ASP A 193 3.11 -1.39 6.74
C ASP A 193 2.05 -1.83 7.76
N LYS A 194 2.43 -1.83 9.04
CA LYS A 194 1.51 -2.24 10.09
C LYS A 194 0.55 -1.12 10.47
N THR A 195 1.07 0.04 10.85
CA THR A 195 0.34 1.04 11.62
C THR A 195 -0.48 1.90 10.68
N GLY A 196 -1.80 1.95 10.85
CA GLY A 196 -2.73 2.71 9.98
C GLY A 196 -3.08 2.00 8.67
N THR A 197 -2.23 1.07 8.22
CA THR A 197 -2.49 0.18 7.09
C THR A 197 -3.25 -1.09 7.50
N LEU A 198 -2.64 -2.02 8.26
CA LEU A 198 -3.29 -3.24 8.75
C LEU A 198 -4.12 -3.01 10.03
N THR A 199 -3.79 -1.94 10.75
CA THR A 199 -4.48 -1.49 11.95
C THR A 199 -5.24 -0.19 11.70
N GLU A 200 -6.08 0.23 12.64
CA GLU A 200 -6.85 1.49 12.54
C GLU A 200 -5.94 2.74 12.66
N GLY A 201 -4.68 2.60 13.10
CA GLY A 201 -3.73 3.70 13.28
C GLY A 201 -4.11 4.62 14.45
N LYS A 202 -5.06 4.18 15.28
CA LYS A 202 -5.64 4.94 16.37
C LYS A 202 -5.51 4.09 17.64
N PRO A 203 -4.48 4.32 18.46
CA PRO A 203 -4.33 3.57 19.70
C PRO A 203 -5.57 3.76 20.57
N ALA A 204 -6.04 2.68 21.18
CA ALA A 204 -7.19 2.66 22.06
C ALA A 204 -6.89 1.88 23.34
N ILE A 205 -7.51 2.31 24.44
CA ILE A 205 -7.47 1.53 25.69
C ILE A 205 -8.34 0.29 25.51
N GLU A 206 -7.66 -0.85 25.49
CA GLU A 206 -8.27 -2.18 25.47
C GLU A 206 -8.65 -2.61 26.88
N ASP A 207 -7.72 -2.48 27.83
CA ASP A 207 -7.92 -2.93 29.21
C ASP A 207 -7.21 -2.03 30.23
N ILE A 208 -7.67 -2.10 31.47
CA ILE A 208 -7.06 -1.46 32.64
C ILE A 208 -6.77 -2.56 33.65
N LEU A 209 -5.48 -2.78 33.88
CA LEU A 209 -4.99 -3.81 34.75
C LEU A 209 -4.70 -3.25 36.15
N ILE A 210 -4.97 -4.06 37.17
CA ILE A 210 -4.71 -3.76 38.58
C ILE A 210 -3.91 -4.92 39.20
N LYS A 211 -3.11 -4.61 40.22
CA LYS A 211 -2.15 -5.58 40.82
C LYS A 211 -2.82 -6.80 41.47
N ASN A 212 -4.11 -6.74 41.80
CA ASN A 212 -4.87 -7.80 42.49
C ASN A 212 -5.97 -8.45 41.62
N ASP A 213 -5.83 -8.53 40.29
CA ASP A 213 -6.82 -9.20 39.41
C ASP A 213 -6.32 -10.62 39.02
N PRO A 214 -6.68 -11.69 39.76
CA PRO A 214 -6.43 -13.06 39.34
C PRO A 214 -7.57 -13.53 38.43
N GLU A 215 -7.38 -13.42 37.10
CA GLU A 215 -8.27 -13.90 36.02
C GLU A 215 -9.75 -13.41 35.98
N PRO A 216 -10.35 -13.33 34.78
CA PRO A 216 -11.76 -13.00 34.63
C PRO A 216 -12.62 -14.25 34.88
N LYS A 217 -12.82 -14.61 36.16
CA LYS A 217 -13.90 -15.52 36.53
C LYS A 217 -14.79 -14.82 37.54
N GLN A 218 -15.97 -14.44 37.04
CA GLN A 218 -17.21 -14.16 37.75
C GLN A 218 -17.03 -13.99 39.26
N VAL A 219 -17.02 -12.76 39.81
CA VAL A 219 -17.71 -12.43 41.07
C VAL A 219 -17.82 -10.90 41.20
N ARG A 220 -19.01 -10.55 41.69
CA ARG A 220 -19.61 -9.26 42.02
C ARG A 220 -18.81 -8.42 43.06
N PHE A 221 -18.65 -7.13 42.74
CA PHE A 221 -18.46 -5.97 43.64
C PHE A 221 -17.19 -5.85 44.53
N ARG A 222 -16.15 -5.17 44.00
CA ARG A 222 -15.28 -4.14 44.64
C ARG A 222 -14.13 -3.67 43.72
N ALA A 223 -13.88 -4.37 42.60
CA ALA A 223 -12.82 -4.06 41.62
C ALA A 223 -13.10 -2.85 40.69
N GLY A 224 -14.32 -2.33 40.64
CA GLY A 224 -14.71 -1.24 39.74
C GLY A 224 -14.07 0.12 40.07
N ASN A 225 -13.96 0.47 41.35
CA ASN A 225 -13.46 1.79 41.78
C ASN A 225 -11.95 1.98 41.54
N LEU A 226 -11.16 0.91 41.65
CA LEU A 226 -9.71 1.02 41.47
C LEU A 226 -9.32 1.20 39.99
N LYS A 227 -9.99 0.48 39.08
CA LYS A 227 -9.80 0.67 37.63
C LYS A 227 -10.19 2.08 37.20
N LEU A 228 -11.30 2.61 37.74
CA LEU A 228 -11.72 4.00 37.53
C LEU A 228 -10.70 5.00 38.09
N LYS A 229 -10.15 4.77 39.30
CA LYS A 229 -9.09 5.60 39.88
C LYS A 229 -7.85 5.63 38.97
N VAL A 230 -7.39 4.45 38.50
CA VAL A 230 -6.21 4.35 37.62
C VAL A 230 -6.40 5.17 36.34
N ILE A 231 -7.53 5.02 35.65
CA ILE A 231 -7.76 5.76 34.40
C ILE A 231 -8.06 7.25 34.65
N GLN A 232 -8.65 7.62 35.78
CA GLN A 232 -8.91 9.02 36.11
C GLN A 232 -7.61 9.78 36.46
N ILE A 233 -6.69 9.14 37.18
CA ILE A 233 -5.34 9.70 37.41
C ILE A 233 -4.58 9.80 36.09
N ALA A 234 -4.58 8.72 35.29
CA ALA A 234 -3.93 8.72 33.98
C ALA A 234 -4.49 9.83 33.08
N TYR A 235 -5.82 9.99 33.04
CA TYR A 235 -6.49 11.07 32.33
C TYR A 235 -6.03 12.45 32.81
N SER A 236 -5.98 12.68 34.12
CA SER A 236 -5.63 13.98 34.69
C SER A 236 -4.22 14.42 34.25
N LEU A 237 -3.26 13.50 34.26
CA LEU A 237 -1.88 13.76 33.82
C LEU A 237 -1.76 13.84 32.29
N GLU A 238 -2.38 12.91 31.56
CA GLU A 238 -2.26 12.81 30.10
C GLU A 238 -3.07 13.87 29.35
N ASN A 239 -3.99 14.59 30.01
CA ASN A 239 -4.74 15.69 29.40
C ASN A 239 -3.85 16.84 28.89
N PHE A 240 -2.60 16.93 29.38
CA PHE A 240 -1.61 17.92 28.96
C PHE A 240 -0.62 17.39 27.90
N SER A 241 -0.72 16.12 27.52
CA SER A 241 0.20 15.45 26.59
C SER A 241 -0.44 15.30 25.20
N GLN A 242 0.32 15.60 24.15
CA GLN A 242 -0.12 15.40 22.76
C GLN A 242 0.20 14.01 22.20
N HIS A 243 0.84 13.14 23.00
CA HIS A 243 1.25 11.81 22.53
C HIS A 243 0.02 10.96 22.13
N PRO A 244 0.08 10.13 21.06
CA PRO A 244 -1.07 9.32 20.64
C PRO A 244 -1.65 8.42 21.74
N ILE A 245 -0.80 7.89 22.62
CA ILE A 245 -1.23 7.10 23.78
C ILE A 245 -2.00 7.97 24.78
N ALA A 246 -1.54 9.20 25.06
CA ALA A 246 -2.21 10.14 25.95
C ALA A 246 -3.63 10.46 25.47
N GLN A 247 -3.77 10.71 24.17
CA GLN A 247 -5.07 10.95 23.53
C GLN A 247 -6.00 9.73 23.67
N ALA A 248 -5.47 8.51 23.60
CA ALA A 248 -6.25 7.30 23.83
C ALA A 248 -6.81 7.21 25.27
N VAL A 249 -6.00 7.60 26.26
CA VAL A 249 -6.43 7.70 27.67
C VAL A 249 -7.52 8.75 27.84
N VAL A 250 -7.28 9.97 27.37
CA VAL A 250 -8.23 11.09 27.44
C VAL A 250 -9.56 10.74 26.79
N LYS A 251 -9.53 10.14 25.59
CA LYS A 251 -10.74 9.75 24.86
C LYS A 251 -11.55 8.70 25.61
N LYS A 252 -10.89 7.69 26.18
CA LYS A 252 -11.57 6.65 26.98
C LYS A 252 -12.16 7.23 28.27
N ALA A 253 -11.42 8.08 28.98
CA ALA A 253 -11.88 8.71 30.21
C ALA A 253 -13.10 9.62 29.98
N LYS A 254 -13.09 10.44 28.92
CA LYS A 254 -14.25 11.24 28.50
C LYS A 254 -15.46 10.38 28.15
N LYS A 255 -15.25 9.23 27.47
CA LYS A 255 -16.33 8.28 27.17
C LYS A 255 -16.93 7.65 28.44
N LEU A 256 -16.11 7.45 29.48
CA LEU A 256 -16.53 7.02 30.81
C LEU A 256 -17.11 8.16 31.67
N LYS A 257 -17.23 9.38 31.12
CA LYS A 257 -17.70 10.59 31.83
C LYS A 257 -16.90 10.90 33.10
N LEU A 258 -15.61 10.63 33.09
CA LEU A 258 -14.73 10.95 34.20
C LEU A 258 -14.27 12.40 34.15
N GLU A 259 -14.22 13.05 35.31
CA GLU A 259 -13.65 14.38 35.46
C GLU A 259 -12.14 14.32 35.73
N SER A 260 -11.40 15.26 35.18
CA SER A 260 -9.95 15.39 35.44
C SER A 260 -9.73 16.09 36.77
N PHE A 261 -8.83 15.57 37.58
CA PHE A 261 -8.37 16.28 38.77
C PHE A 261 -7.44 17.43 38.39
N LYS A 262 -7.35 18.43 39.27
CA LYS A 262 -6.36 19.50 39.16
C LYS A 262 -4.97 18.91 39.37
N VAL A 263 -4.10 19.07 38.37
CA VAL A 263 -2.69 18.65 38.43
C VAL A 263 -1.82 19.84 38.82
N LEU A 264 -0.95 19.66 39.81
CA LEU A 264 0.09 20.61 40.20
C LEU A 264 1.46 20.05 39.80
N LYS A 265 2.45 20.93 39.56
CA LYS A 265 3.84 20.55 39.22
C LYS A 265 3.95 19.52 38.08
N PHE A 266 3.16 19.67 37.02
CA PHE A 266 3.23 18.80 35.85
C PHE A 266 4.61 18.88 35.19
N LYS A 267 5.18 17.72 34.83
CA LYS A 267 6.43 17.62 34.08
C LYS A 267 6.34 16.50 33.06
N SER A 268 6.72 16.80 31.82
CA SER A 268 6.87 15.81 30.77
C SER A 268 8.28 15.24 30.78
N LEU A 269 8.41 13.92 30.86
CA LEU A 269 9.68 13.20 30.83
C LEU A 269 9.81 12.52 29.47
N THR A 270 10.43 13.21 28.51
CA THR A 270 10.57 12.78 27.12
C THR A 270 11.07 11.33 27.02
N GLY A 271 10.28 10.46 26.41
CA GLY A 271 10.62 9.04 26.19
C GLY A 271 10.29 8.07 27.34
N PHE A 272 9.94 8.61 28.52
CA PHE A 272 9.63 7.83 29.72
C PHE A 272 8.16 7.97 30.14
N GLY A 273 7.59 9.18 30.14
CA GLY A 273 6.19 9.40 30.56
C GLY A 273 5.90 10.82 31.02
N VAL A 274 4.90 10.98 31.88
CA VAL A 274 4.50 12.24 32.51
C VAL A 274 4.41 12.08 34.02
N GLU A 275 4.82 13.10 34.78
CA GLU A 275 4.67 13.16 36.24
C GLU A 275 3.91 14.41 36.67
N GLY A 276 3.26 14.35 37.84
CA GLY A 276 2.55 15.47 38.43
C GLY A 276 1.94 15.12 39.78
N GLU A 277 1.48 16.14 40.49
CA GLU A 277 0.87 16.02 41.81
C GLU A 277 -0.65 16.16 41.71
N VAL A 278 -1.38 15.17 42.20
CA VAL A 278 -2.85 15.11 42.16
C VAL A 278 -3.36 14.79 43.57
N LEU A 279 -4.27 15.61 44.10
CA LEU A 279 -4.82 15.44 45.46
C LEU A 279 -3.72 15.32 46.56
N GLY A 280 -2.63 16.09 46.42
CA GLY A 280 -1.51 16.10 47.38
C GLY A 280 -0.57 14.90 47.33
N LYS A 281 -0.69 14.03 46.31
CA LYS A 281 0.20 12.89 46.09
C LYS A 281 0.90 12.96 44.75
N LYS A 282 2.14 12.46 44.68
CA LYS A 282 2.90 12.38 43.43
C LYS A 282 2.44 11.17 42.61
N TYR A 283 2.16 11.38 41.33
CA TYR A 283 1.82 10.33 40.38
C TYR A 283 2.71 10.38 39.15
N TYR A 284 2.95 9.21 38.54
CA TYR A 284 3.69 9.07 37.29
C TYR A 284 2.98 8.09 36.36
N VAL A 285 2.90 8.45 35.07
CA VAL A 285 2.28 7.63 34.02
C VAL A 285 3.30 7.44 32.91
N GLY A 286 3.72 6.20 32.65
CA GLY A 286 4.81 5.96 31.72
C GLY A 286 5.30 4.52 31.64
N LYS A 287 6.53 4.35 31.16
CA LYS A 287 7.25 3.07 31.17
C LYS A 287 7.64 2.68 32.61
N ILE A 288 8.07 1.43 32.79
CA ILE A 288 8.55 0.95 34.09
C ILE A 288 9.71 1.81 34.59
N LEU A 289 9.61 2.29 35.84
CA LEU A 289 10.68 3.02 36.53
C LEU A 289 11.67 2.10 37.27
N LYS A 290 11.23 0.93 37.76
CA LYS A 290 12.03 -0.04 38.53
C LYS A 290 11.81 -1.47 38.02
N GLU A 291 12.87 -2.22 37.75
CA GLU A 291 12.78 -3.64 37.40
C GLU A 291 12.15 -4.44 38.57
N GLY A 292 11.01 -5.10 38.35
CA GLY A 292 10.30 -5.89 39.37
C GLY A 292 8.82 -5.55 39.57
N ASP A 293 8.35 -4.43 39.01
CA ASP A 293 6.97 -3.94 39.15
C ASP A 293 5.96 -4.55 38.17
N ASP A 294 6.40 -5.47 37.30
CA ASP A 294 5.60 -6.05 36.22
C ASP A 294 4.76 -7.24 36.71
N PHE A 295 3.45 -7.06 36.87
CA PHE A 295 2.51 -8.09 37.32
C PHE A 295 1.96 -8.93 36.15
N PHE A 296 1.37 -10.09 36.45
CA PHE A 296 1.03 -11.15 35.46
C PHE A 296 0.24 -10.63 34.24
N GLY A 297 -0.82 -9.83 34.46
CA GLY A 297 -1.63 -9.27 33.38
C GLY A 297 -0.84 -8.36 32.43
N ALA A 298 0.13 -7.61 32.95
CA ALA A 298 0.95 -6.70 32.16
C ALA A 298 1.99 -7.47 31.32
N LYS A 299 2.57 -8.55 31.85
CA LYS A 299 3.43 -9.47 31.08
C LYS A 299 2.65 -10.11 29.93
N LYS A 300 1.46 -10.66 30.19
CA LYS A 300 0.60 -11.27 29.17
C LYS A 300 0.22 -10.26 28.07
N ALA A 301 -0.16 -9.04 28.45
CA ALA A 301 -0.48 -7.99 27.48
C ALA A 301 0.72 -7.62 26.58
N LYS A 302 1.94 -7.58 27.13
CA LYS A 302 3.16 -7.37 26.34
C LYS A 302 3.45 -8.54 25.39
N GLU A 303 3.23 -9.78 25.83
CA GLU A 303 3.36 -10.98 24.99
C GLU A 303 2.34 -11.01 23.84
N GLU A 304 1.14 -10.48 24.07
CA GLU A 304 0.12 -10.23 23.05
C GLU A 304 0.44 -9.03 22.15
N GLY A 305 1.58 -8.37 22.37
CA GLY A 305 2.07 -7.27 21.55
C GLY A 305 1.46 -5.92 21.86
N LYS A 306 0.76 -5.79 22.98
CA LYS A 306 0.09 -4.56 23.40
C LYS A 306 1.08 -3.65 24.12
N THR A 307 0.87 -2.35 24.02
CA THR A 307 1.65 -1.37 24.77
C THR A 307 1.07 -1.25 26.17
N VAL A 308 1.91 -1.42 27.19
CA VAL A 308 1.51 -1.30 28.59
C VAL A 308 2.12 -0.04 29.18
N VAL A 309 1.26 0.85 29.68
CA VAL A 309 1.66 2.09 30.37
C VAL A 309 1.29 1.97 31.84
N TYR A 310 2.25 2.12 32.73
CA TYR A 310 2.06 1.95 34.16
C TYR A 310 1.62 3.27 34.79
N VAL A 311 0.77 3.18 35.81
CA VAL A 311 0.35 4.30 36.64
C VAL A 311 0.89 4.06 38.05
N TYR A 312 1.75 4.96 38.50
CA TYR A 312 2.42 4.92 39.79
C TYR A 312 1.82 5.96 40.73
N GLU A 313 1.54 5.54 41.97
CA GLU A 313 1.27 6.42 43.11
C GLU A 313 2.55 6.43 43.96
N GLU A 314 3.25 7.56 43.99
CA GLU A 314 4.60 7.71 44.54
C GLU A 314 5.59 6.72 43.91
N ASP A 315 5.97 5.67 44.64
CA ASP A 315 6.88 4.61 44.21
C ASP A 315 6.16 3.26 43.99
N LYS A 316 4.83 3.20 44.09
CA LYS A 316 4.04 1.97 44.01
C LYS A 316 3.22 1.94 42.73
N VAL A 317 3.27 0.83 41.98
CA VAL A 317 2.35 0.61 40.84
C VAL A 317 0.92 0.46 41.34
N LEU A 318 0.08 1.43 40.97
CA LEU A 318 -1.36 1.42 41.22
C LEU A 318 -2.08 0.51 40.21
N GLY A 319 -1.61 0.50 38.96
CA GLY A 319 -2.14 -0.31 37.88
C GLY A 319 -1.44 -0.03 36.55
N ALA A 320 -1.97 -0.56 35.46
CA ALA A 320 -1.48 -0.29 34.13
C ALA A 320 -2.62 -0.15 33.12
N VAL A 321 -2.42 0.70 32.13
CA VAL A 321 -3.31 0.90 31.00
C VAL A 321 -2.74 0.12 29.81
N VAL A 322 -3.55 -0.76 29.25
CA VAL A 322 -3.21 -1.54 28.06
C VAL A 322 -3.74 -0.82 26.84
N VAL A 323 -2.82 -0.42 25.98
CA VAL A 323 -3.07 0.32 24.76
C VAL A 323 -2.69 -0.56 23.58
N ALA A 324 -3.66 -0.79 22.71
CA ALA A 324 -3.45 -1.54 21.49
C ALA A 324 -3.92 -0.72 20.30
N ASP A 325 -3.26 -0.91 19.17
CA ASP A 325 -3.79 -0.46 17.89
C ASP A 325 -4.63 -1.60 17.31
N LYS A 326 -5.91 -1.32 17.10
CA LYS A 326 -6.87 -2.34 16.72
C LYS A 326 -6.62 -2.78 15.28
N ILE A 327 -6.55 -4.09 15.07
CA ILE A 327 -6.44 -4.68 13.72
C ILE A 327 -7.76 -4.44 12.97
N LYS A 328 -7.68 -4.03 11.71
CA LYS A 328 -8.88 -3.87 10.86
C LYS A 328 -9.57 -5.22 10.68
N ASN A 329 -10.90 -5.23 10.72
CA ASN A 329 -11.69 -6.47 10.68
C ASN A 329 -11.40 -7.31 9.43
N GLU A 330 -11.19 -6.66 8.29
CA GLU A 330 -10.99 -7.29 7.00
C GLU A 330 -9.52 -7.71 6.76
N ALA A 331 -8.59 -7.29 7.62
CA ALA A 331 -7.15 -7.52 7.42
C ALA A 331 -6.83 -9.01 7.34
N ARG A 332 -7.35 -9.83 8.25
CA ARG A 332 -7.11 -11.29 8.24
C ARG A 332 -7.61 -11.94 6.95
N GLN A 333 -8.82 -11.58 6.53
CA GLN A 333 -9.42 -12.10 5.29
C GLN A 333 -8.62 -11.70 4.05
N LEU A 334 -8.11 -10.47 3.99
CA LEU A 334 -7.23 -10.01 2.91
C LEU A 334 -5.97 -10.87 2.83
N ILE A 335 -5.26 -11.05 3.95
CA ILE A 335 -4.00 -11.80 4.01
C ILE A 335 -4.20 -13.25 3.55
N GLU A 336 -5.30 -13.88 3.97
CA GLU A 336 -5.67 -15.23 3.55
C GLU A 336 -5.98 -15.29 2.04
N SER A 337 -6.78 -14.35 1.55
CA SER A 337 -7.16 -14.28 0.14
C SER A 337 -5.95 -14.06 -0.78
N LEU A 338 -5.01 -13.20 -0.38
CA LEU A 338 -3.76 -12.97 -1.12
C LEU A 338 -2.91 -14.23 -1.22
N LYS A 339 -2.78 -15.00 -0.12
CA LYS A 339 -2.05 -16.27 -0.14
C LYS A 339 -2.72 -17.31 -1.03
N ASN A 340 -4.05 -17.38 -1.00
CA ASN A 340 -4.82 -18.32 -1.83
C ASN A 340 -4.61 -18.08 -3.34
N ILE A 341 -4.36 -16.84 -3.76
CA ILE A 341 -4.02 -16.50 -5.15
C ILE A 341 -2.50 -16.55 -5.43
N GLY A 342 -1.71 -17.11 -4.52
CA GLY A 342 -0.27 -17.35 -4.66
C GLY A 342 0.61 -16.12 -4.50
N ILE A 343 0.17 -15.12 -3.74
CA ILE A 343 0.95 -13.91 -3.41
C ILE A 343 1.58 -14.07 -2.01
N ASP A 344 2.89 -13.86 -1.93
CA ASP A 344 3.63 -13.87 -0.68
C ASP A 344 3.36 -12.59 0.11
N VAL A 345 3.06 -12.74 1.40
CA VAL A 345 2.70 -11.60 2.26
C VAL A 345 3.76 -11.33 3.30
N TYR A 346 4.17 -10.07 3.41
CA TYR A 346 5.17 -9.55 4.33
C TYR A 346 4.61 -8.40 5.15
N MET A 347 5.14 -8.21 6.36
CA MET A 347 4.80 -7.08 7.22
C MET A 347 6.07 -6.39 7.70
N VAL A 348 6.08 -5.06 7.61
CA VAL A 348 7.18 -4.20 8.04
C VAL A 348 6.63 -3.19 9.05
N THR A 349 7.37 -2.92 10.13
CA THR A 349 6.95 -1.97 11.16
C THR A 349 8.11 -1.42 11.96
N GLY A 350 7.98 -0.17 12.41
CA GLY A 350 8.88 0.44 13.39
C GLY A 350 8.69 -0.06 14.83
N ASP A 351 7.60 -0.80 15.08
CA ASP A 351 7.30 -1.33 16.41
C ASP A 351 8.31 -2.38 16.88
N ASN A 352 8.29 -2.65 18.18
CA ASN A 352 9.13 -3.68 18.77
C ASN A 352 8.80 -5.08 18.18
N ARG A 353 9.78 -5.98 18.29
CA ARG A 353 9.69 -7.32 17.70
C ARG A 353 8.56 -8.18 18.29
N GLN A 354 8.29 -8.07 19.59
CA GLN A 354 7.24 -8.86 20.25
C GLN A 354 5.86 -8.47 19.72
N THR A 355 5.58 -7.16 19.65
CA THR A 355 4.37 -6.59 19.06
C THR A 355 4.19 -6.99 17.61
N ALA A 356 5.23 -6.87 16.80
CA ALA A 356 5.16 -7.25 15.39
C ALA A 356 4.84 -8.75 15.21
N LEU A 357 5.47 -9.63 16.00
CA LEU A 357 5.22 -11.07 15.92
C LEU A 357 3.81 -11.45 16.39
N ALA A 358 3.31 -10.81 17.45
CA ALA A 358 1.97 -11.05 17.96
C ALA A 358 0.89 -10.64 16.94
N VAL A 359 0.98 -9.42 16.39
CA VAL A 359 0.06 -8.95 15.33
C VAL A 359 0.15 -9.82 14.09
N GLY A 360 1.36 -10.17 13.66
CA GLY A 360 1.57 -11.04 12.51
C GLY A 360 0.98 -12.44 12.72
N ARG A 361 1.10 -13.02 13.91
CA ARG A 361 0.47 -14.31 14.26
C ARG A 361 -1.07 -14.21 14.18
N SER A 362 -1.67 -13.15 14.70
CA SER A 362 -3.13 -12.92 14.63
C SER A 362 -3.66 -12.78 13.19
N LEU A 363 -2.83 -12.25 12.29
CA LEU A 363 -3.10 -12.14 10.86
C LEU A 363 -2.67 -13.37 10.03
N GLY A 364 -2.03 -14.36 10.67
CA GLY A 364 -1.51 -15.55 10.02
C GLY A 364 -0.22 -15.34 9.18
N ILE A 365 0.48 -14.22 9.33
CA ILE A 365 1.74 -13.94 8.63
C ILE A 365 2.88 -14.76 9.25
N LEU A 366 3.68 -15.42 8.42
CA LEU A 366 4.80 -16.25 8.89
C LEU A 366 5.86 -15.37 9.57
N ALA A 367 6.42 -15.81 10.70
CA ALA A 367 7.44 -15.07 11.44
C ALA A 367 8.67 -14.70 10.58
N LYS A 368 9.01 -15.52 9.57
CA LYS A 368 10.09 -15.22 8.62
C LYS A 368 9.78 -14.03 7.70
N ASN A 369 8.53 -13.67 7.51
CA ASN A 369 8.08 -12.57 6.64
C ASN A 369 7.77 -11.27 7.42
N ILE A 370 8.07 -11.24 8.72
CA ILE A 370 7.87 -10.07 9.58
C ILE A 370 9.23 -9.38 9.80
N PHE A 371 9.23 -8.07 9.64
CA PHE A 371 10.35 -7.17 9.90
C PHE A 371 9.89 -6.11 10.89
N ALA A 372 10.58 -6.02 12.02
CA ALA A 372 10.23 -5.13 13.13
C ALA A 372 11.40 -4.20 13.44
N GLN A 373 11.15 -3.13 14.19
CA GLN A 373 12.13 -2.11 14.57
C GLN A 373 12.83 -1.48 13.36
N THR A 374 12.12 -1.35 12.24
CA THR A 374 12.71 -0.84 11.00
C THR A 374 12.59 0.67 10.89
N LEU A 375 13.68 1.34 10.56
CA LEU A 375 13.68 2.75 10.18
C LEU A 375 13.16 2.94 8.73
N PRO A 376 12.68 4.14 8.34
CA PRO A 376 12.19 4.40 6.98
C PRO A 376 13.17 3.98 5.86
N LYS A 377 14.47 4.31 6.02
CA LYS A 377 15.54 3.91 5.07
C LYS A 377 15.76 2.39 4.99
N GLU A 378 15.40 1.65 6.04
CA GLU A 378 15.54 0.20 6.08
C GLU A 378 14.35 -0.50 5.42
N LYS A 379 13.15 0.10 5.48
CA LYS A 379 11.97 -0.39 4.77
C LYS A 379 12.24 -0.51 3.26
N GLU A 380 12.88 0.50 2.68
CA GLU A 380 13.29 0.51 1.26
C GLU A 380 14.24 -0.65 0.92
N LYS A 381 15.24 -0.89 1.78
CA LYS A 381 16.19 -2.00 1.62
C LYS A 381 15.49 -3.36 1.70
N ILE A 382 14.49 -3.50 2.58
CA ILE A 382 13.70 -4.72 2.71
C ILE A 382 12.89 -4.97 1.43
N VAL A 383 12.24 -3.94 0.88
CA VAL A 383 11.52 -4.07 -0.40
C VAL A 383 12.47 -4.49 -1.52
N LYS A 384 13.65 -3.86 -1.64
CA LYS A 384 14.69 -4.25 -2.60
C LYS A 384 15.19 -5.69 -2.39
N MET A 385 15.34 -6.14 -1.14
CA MET A 385 15.71 -7.51 -0.81
C MET A 385 14.67 -8.52 -1.31
N ILE A 386 13.38 -8.22 -1.09
CA ILE A 386 12.26 -9.08 -1.53
C ILE A 386 12.19 -9.10 -3.07
N LYS A 387 12.36 -7.94 -3.72
CA LYS A 387 12.41 -7.85 -5.20
C LYS A 387 13.48 -8.76 -5.78
N ASN A 388 14.69 -8.70 -5.23
CA ASN A 388 15.85 -9.46 -5.71
C ASN A 388 15.89 -10.91 -5.19
N ASN A 389 14.91 -11.32 -4.38
CA ASN A 389 14.85 -12.65 -3.74
C ASN A 389 16.12 -12.97 -2.91
N ILE A 390 16.75 -11.95 -2.32
CA ILE A 390 18.01 -12.07 -1.57
C ILE A 390 17.73 -12.62 -0.16
N ASN A 391 18.53 -13.57 0.29
CA ASN A 391 18.37 -14.22 1.60
C ASN A 391 18.67 -13.26 2.77
N LYS A 392 17.82 -13.29 3.81
CA LYS A 392 17.88 -12.46 5.04
C LYS A 392 19.26 -12.35 5.72
N LYS A 393 20.16 -13.32 5.51
CA LYS A 393 21.48 -13.42 6.18
C LYS A 393 22.55 -12.48 5.60
N GLU A 394 22.39 -11.94 4.39
CA GLU A 394 23.42 -11.09 3.79
C GLU A 394 23.34 -9.63 4.23
N ILE A 395 22.14 -9.11 4.52
CA ILE A 395 21.93 -7.69 4.79
C ILE A 395 21.94 -7.33 6.29
N LEU A 396 21.76 -8.30 7.20
CA LEU A 396 21.84 -8.05 8.65
C LEU A 396 23.29 -8.01 9.19
N LYS A 397 24.30 -8.25 8.35
CA LYS A 397 25.72 -8.19 8.72
C LYS A 397 26.30 -6.77 8.97
N PRO A 398 25.81 -5.65 8.39
CA PRO A 398 26.36 -4.33 8.69
C PRO A 398 25.83 -3.74 9.99
N ALA A 399 24.60 -4.05 10.41
CA ALA A 399 24.01 -3.49 11.64
C ALA A 399 24.70 -4.02 12.92
N CYS A 400 25.27 -5.21 12.86
CA CYS A 400 26.05 -5.79 13.96
C CYS A 400 27.50 -5.27 14.03
N ARG A 401 27.96 -4.50 13.03
CA ARG A 401 29.30 -3.85 13.04
C ARG A 401 29.30 -2.46 13.67
N GLN A 402 28.21 -1.71 13.60
CA GLN A 402 28.12 -0.39 14.25
C GLN A 402 27.90 -0.48 15.77
N ALA A 403 27.39 -1.60 16.29
CA ALA A 403 27.34 -1.87 17.73
C ALA A 403 28.68 -2.40 18.31
N ARG A 404 29.75 -2.51 17.49
CA ARG A 404 31.10 -2.91 17.92
C ARG A 404 32.15 -1.79 17.82
N GLN A 405 31.74 -0.55 17.50
CA GLN A 405 32.64 0.58 17.31
C GLN A 405 32.60 1.62 18.45
N VAL A 406 32.24 1.21 19.67
CA VAL A 406 32.33 2.05 20.90
C VAL A 406 33.21 1.36 21.96
N GLN A 407 34.09 0.45 21.55
CA GLN A 407 34.98 -0.24 22.49
C GLN A 407 36.32 -0.54 21.84
N ASP A 408 36.96 0.49 21.28
CA ASP A 408 38.40 0.49 21.00
C ASP A 408 38.87 1.96 20.97
N ASP A 409 38.87 2.58 22.15
CA ASP A 409 39.78 3.68 22.46
C ASP A 409 40.67 3.25 23.62
N LYS A 410 41.76 2.57 23.27
CA LYS A 410 42.93 2.37 24.14
C LYS A 410 44.18 2.58 23.30
N SER A 411 44.53 3.86 23.19
CA SER A 411 45.91 4.28 22.99
C SER A 411 46.79 3.75 24.13
N LYS A 412 47.71 2.83 23.80
CA LYS A 412 49.03 2.57 24.41
C LYS A 412 49.56 1.20 23.93
N LEU A 413 50.48 1.23 22.97
CA LEU A 413 51.52 0.19 22.83
C LEU A 413 52.45 0.27 24.08
N PRO A 414 53.25 -0.76 24.47
CA PRO A 414 53.95 -1.69 23.57
C PRO A 414 54.09 -3.15 24.08
N VAL A 415 54.80 -3.96 23.28
CA VAL A 415 55.41 -5.26 23.61
C VAL A 415 54.46 -6.46 23.75
N MET A 416 54.31 -7.21 22.66
CA MET A 416 54.36 -8.69 22.60
C MET A 416 53.86 -9.18 21.23
N LEU A 417 54.45 -8.62 20.17
CA LEU A 417 54.31 -9.11 18.80
C LEU A 417 55.18 -10.37 18.59
N ASN A 418 55.08 -11.36 19.49
CA ASN A 418 55.75 -12.66 19.36
C ASN A 418 55.10 -13.83 20.11
N LEU A 419 53.93 -13.66 20.76
CA LEU A 419 53.25 -14.76 21.47
C LEU A 419 51.91 -15.22 20.86
N PHE A 420 51.33 -14.48 19.92
CA PHE A 420 49.99 -14.79 19.39
C PHE A 420 49.95 -15.62 18.09
N GLN A 421 51.09 -15.88 17.46
CA GLN A 421 51.15 -16.78 16.29
C GLN A 421 51.24 -18.27 16.67
N HIS A 422 51.52 -18.60 17.93
CA HIS A 422 51.59 -19.99 18.39
C HIS A 422 50.25 -20.52 18.94
N LEU A 423 49.38 -19.66 19.48
CA LEU A 423 48.08 -20.05 20.06
C LEU A 423 46.97 -20.33 19.03
N ILE A 424 47.14 -19.89 17.77
CA ILE A 424 46.14 -20.13 16.70
C ILE A 424 46.39 -21.49 15.99
N ARG A 425 47.59 -22.07 16.07
CA ARG A 425 47.87 -23.40 15.51
C ARG A 425 47.32 -24.54 16.37
N VAL A 426 47.32 -24.40 17.70
CA VAL A 426 46.89 -25.47 18.63
C VAL A 426 45.35 -25.59 18.72
N LYS A 427 44.59 -24.52 18.47
CA LYS A 427 43.12 -24.55 18.56
C LYS A 427 42.44 -25.33 17.41
N LYS A 428 43.13 -25.56 16.29
CA LYS A 428 42.61 -26.27 15.11
C LYS A 428 42.75 -27.79 15.17
N GLU A 429 43.65 -28.32 16.00
CA GLU A 429 43.79 -29.77 16.21
C GLU A 429 42.90 -30.32 17.34
N ILE A 430 42.61 -29.52 18.37
CA ILE A 430 41.79 -29.97 19.51
C ILE A 430 40.28 -30.03 19.15
N LEU A 431 39.80 -29.20 18.22
CA LEU A 431 38.39 -29.19 17.80
C LEU A 431 37.99 -30.33 16.83
N LYS A 432 38.95 -31.13 16.35
CA LYS A 432 38.66 -32.32 15.52
C LYS A 432 38.47 -33.62 16.33
N LYS A 433 38.79 -33.62 17.63
CA LYS A 433 38.76 -34.82 18.49
C LYS A 433 37.49 -34.98 19.35
N PHE A 434 36.51 -34.07 19.27
CA PHE A 434 35.37 -34.05 20.21
C PHE A 434 33.95 -34.03 19.61
N TYR A 435 33.72 -34.59 18.41
CA TYR A 435 32.35 -34.89 17.95
C TYR A 435 32.28 -36.10 17.00
N PRO A 436 31.76 -37.26 17.46
CA PRO A 436 31.17 -38.28 16.60
C PRO A 436 29.65 -38.33 16.84
N LEU A 437 28.83 -37.90 15.86
CA LEU A 437 27.42 -38.33 15.66
C LEU A 437 26.80 -37.52 14.50
N SER A 438 27.25 -37.81 13.28
CA SER A 438 26.60 -37.38 12.04
C SER A 438 26.11 -38.59 11.25
N GLN A 439 25.24 -39.38 11.86
CA GLN A 439 24.50 -40.46 11.21
C GLN A 439 23.07 -40.53 11.77
N ARG A 440 22.31 -39.45 11.58
CA ARG A 440 20.84 -39.45 11.74
C ARG A 440 20.17 -38.20 11.18
N VAL A 441 20.48 -37.83 9.93
CA VAL A 441 19.63 -36.92 9.13
C VAL A 441 19.74 -37.31 7.66
N LYS A 442 19.27 -38.52 7.32
CA LYS A 442 19.07 -38.91 5.91
C LYS A 442 17.59 -39.12 5.53
N ASP A 443 16.65 -38.94 6.46
CA ASP A 443 15.22 -39.17 6.19
C ASP A 443 14.32 -37.93 6.17
N ASP A 444 14.83 -36.73 6.46
CA ASP A 444 14.03 -35.48 6.37
C ASP A 444 14.18 -34.73 5.03
N LYS A 445 14.77 -35.36 4.00
CA LYS A 445 14.86 -34.79 2.64
C LYS A 445 13.61 -35.01 1.78
N LYS A 446 12.51 -35.54 2.32
CA LYS A 446 11.28 -35.84 1.57
C LYS A 446 10.05 -34.99 1.89
N LEU A 447 10.15 -33.90 2.67
CA LEU A 447 9.00 -33.02 2.94
C LEU A 447 9.27 -31.50 2.83
N SER A 448 10.17 -31.10 1.93
CA SER A 448 10.29 -29.69 1.54
C SER A 448 10.59 -29.54 0.05
N SER A 449 9.74 -30.09 -0.81
CA SER A 449 9.73 -29.77 -2.24
C SER A 449 8.81 -28.55 -2.49
N THR A 450 9.23 -27.37 -2.04
CA THR A 450 8.85 -26.14 -2.76
C THR A 450 9.98 -25.86 -3.75
N PRO A 451 9.69 -25.75 -5.06
CA PRO A 451 10.74 -25.55 -6.05
C PRO A 451 11.46 -24.25 -5.73
N ILE A 452 12.79 -24.31 -5.69
CA ILE A 452 13.67 -23.16 -5.70
C ILE A 452 13.29 -22.36 -6.96
N ARG A 453 12.55 -21.27 -6.78
CA ARG A 453 12.18 -20.36 -7.88
C ARG A 453 13.47 -19.66 -8.33
N ASP A 454 13.88 -19.97 -9.56
CA ASP A 454 15.00 -19.34 -10.27
C ASP A 454 15.02 -17.82 -10.13
N ASN A 455 16.24 -17.27 -10.12
CA ASN A 455 16.60 -15.86 -10.12
C ASN A 455 15.79 -15.01 -11.11
N LYS A 456 14.59 -14.59 -10.71
CA LYS A 456 13.83 -13.51 -11.37
C LYS A 456 13.42 -12.49 -10.33
N ASN A 457 13.67 -11.22 -10.66
CA ASN A 457 13.11 -10.08 -9.96
C ASN A 457 11.60 -10.32 -9.78
N GLN A 458 11.17 -10.43 -8.53
CA GLN A 458 9.75 -10.53 -8.22
C GLN A 458 9.14 -9.14 -8.19
N ILE A 459 7.94 -8.99 -8.74
CA ILE A 459 7.19 -7.74 -8.68
C ILE A 459 6.61 -7.60 -7.27
N VAL A 460 7.05 -6.56 -6.56
CA VAL A 460 6.69 -6.29 -5.18
C VAL A 460 5.79 -5.06 -5.10
N ALA A 461 4.61 -5.24 -4.51
CA ALA A 461 3.77 -4.13 -4.09
C ALA A 461 4.04 -3.76 -2.64
N PHE A 462 4.09 -2.46 -2.33
CA PHE A 462 4.17 -1.96 -0.97
C PHE A 462 2.87 -1.23 -0.62
N VAL A 463 2.31 -1.48 0.56
CA VAL A 463 1.07 -0.86 1.05
C VAL A 463 1.38 -0.04 2.29
N GLY A 464 1.09 1.26 2.27
CA GLY A 464 1.34 2.17 3.40
C GLY A 464 0.44 3.40 3.36
N ASP A 465 0.38 4.15 4.45
CA ASP A 465 -0.47 5.34 4.58
C ASP A 465 0.27 6.56 5.17
N GLY A 466 1.49 6.39 5.69
CA GLY A 466 2.25 7.46 6.34
C GLY A 466 3.16 8.28 5.42
N VAL A 467 3.48 9.50 5.84
CA VAL A 467 4.57 10.33 5.23
C VAL A 467 5.89 9.55 5.21
N ASN A 468 6.13 8.75 6.25
CA ASN A 468 7.33 7.92 6.41
C ASN A 468 7.44 6.79 5.37
N ASP A 469 6.34 6.49 4.68
CA ASP A 469 6.25 5.40 3.71
C ASP A 469 6.37 5.88 2.26
N ALA A 470 6.25 7.19 2.01
CA ALA A 470 6.33 7.78 0.67
C ALA A 470 7.61 7.38 -0.10
N PRO A 471 8.82 7.36 0.49
CA PRO A 471 10.02 6.89 -0.21
C PRO A 471 9.93 5.41 -0.62
N VAL A 472 9.29 4.58 0.21
CA VAL A 472 9.16 3.14 -0.04
C VAL A 472 8.11 2.89 -1.11
N LEU A 473 6.98 3.60 -1.04
CA LEU A 473 5.92 3.59 -2.06
C LEU A 473 6.50 3.90 -3.44
N ALA A 474 7.31 4.96 -3.56
CA ALA A 474 7.95 5.36 -4.81
C ALA A 474 8.99 4.34 -5.33
N SER A 475 9.73 3.67 -4.43
CA SER A 475 10.78 2.69 -4.81
C SER A 475 10.26 1.28 -5.12
N SER A 476 9.03 0.96 -4.69
CA SER A 476 8.37 -0.31 -4.93
C SER A 476 7.96 -0.45 -6.41
N ASP A 477 7.67 -1.66 -6.89
CA ASP A 477 7.20 -1.78 -8.29
C ASP A 477 5.77 -1.26 -8.42
N VAL A 478 5.00 -1.38 -7.33
CA VAL A 478 3.66 -0.81 -7.20
C VAL A 478 3.46 -0.28 -5.79
N GLY A 479 3.41 1.04 -5.64
CA GLY A 479 3.03 1.67 -4.37
C GLY A 479 1.52 1.74 -4.24
N ILE A 480 0.96 1.22 -3.15
CA ILE A 480 -0.47 1.26 -2.85
C ILE A 480 -0.68 2.08 -1.57
N THR A 481 -1.53 3.09 -1.63
CA THR A 481 -1.92 3.88 -0.45
C THR A 481 -3.41 3.85 -0.22
N LEU A 482 -3.81 4.04 1.04
CA LEU A 482 -5.21 4.25 1.44
C LEU A 482 -5.52 5.75 1.42
N SER A 483 -6.78 6.14 1.20
CA SER A 483 -7.25 7.56 1.22
C SER A 483 -7.11 8.25 2.57
N SER A 484 -7.04 7.48 3.65
CA SER A 484 -6.67 7.94 4.99
C SER A 484 -5.20 8.33 5.11
N GLY A 485 -4.39 8.03 4.11
CA GLY A 485 -2.98 8.35 4.10
C GLY A 485 -2.71 9.83 3.84
N THR A 486 -1.48 10.25 4.08
CA THR A 486 -1.08 11.65 3.90
C THR A 486 -1.05 12.08 2.44
N ASP A 487 -1.23 13.38 2.16
CA ASP A 487 -1.20 13.94 0.80
C ASP A 487 0.08 13.50 0.03
N VAL A 488 1.23 13.47 0.70
CA VAL A 488 2.51 13.01 0.15
C VAL A 488 2.48 11.52 -0.23
N ALA A 489 1.83 10.67 0.56
CA ALA A 489 1.68 9.25 0.25
C ALA A 489 0.73 9.03 -0.95
N MET A 490 -0.35 9.81 -1.03
CA MET A 490 -1.27 9.80 -2.17
C MET A 490 -0.61 10.26 -3.47
N GLU A 491 0.25 11.28 -3.41
CA GLU A 491 0.99 11.79 -4.57
C GLU A 491 2.10 10.84 -5.04
N THR A 492 2.71 10.06 -4.14
CA THR A 492 3.79 9.13 -4.48
C THR A 492 3.32 7.74 -4.89
N ALA A 493 2.16 7.27 -4.41
CA ALA A 493 1.68 5.92 -4.71
C ALA A 493 1.18 5.76 -6.15
N SER A 494 1.47 4.62 -6.77
CA SER A 494 0.96 4.19 -8.08
C SER A 494 -0.54 3.91 -8.09
N VAL A 495 -1.07 3.44 -6.96
CA VAL A 495 -2.45 3.03 -6.77
C VAL A 495 -2.97 3.62 -5.46
N THR A 496 -4.14 4.26 -5.51
CA THR A 496 -4.82 4.83 -4.35
C THR A 496 -6.16 4.14 -4.13
N ILE A 497 -6.36 3.59 -2.94
CA ILE A 497 -7.63 3.00 -2.52
C ILE A 497 -8.44 4.09 -1.82
N VAL A 498 -9.55 4.52 -2.45
CA VAL A 498 -10.38 5.64 -1.98
C VAL A 498 -11.22 5.24 -0.78
N ASN A 499 -11.67 3.99 -0.74
CA ASN A 499 -12.48 3.48 0.37
C ASN A 499 -11.60 2.97 1.54
N LYS A 500 -12.19 2.81 2.72
CA LYS A 500 -11.49 2.30 3.91
C LYS A 500 -11.35 0.76 3.93
N ASN A 501 -11.85 0.07 2.91
CA ASN A 501 -11.92 -1.39 2.89
C ASN A 501 -10.63 -1.98 2.30
N LEU A 502 -9.88 -2.74 3.11
CA LEU A 502 -8.65 -3.40 2.70
C LEU A 502 -8.85 -4.44 1.59
N LEU A 503 -10.03 -5.07 1.49
CA LEU A 503 -10.34 -6.04 0.44
C LEU A 503 -10.32 -5.43 -0.97
N THR A 504 -10.42 -4.11 -1.07
CA THR A 504 -10.32 -3.39 -2.34
C THR A 504 -8.93 -3.56 -2.98
N ILE A 505 -7.87 -3.82 -2.19
CA ILE A 505 -6.54 -4.17 -2.71
C ILE A 505 -6.60 -5.48 -3.51
N LEU A 506 -7.32 -6.49 -3.00
CA LEU A 506 -7.53 -7.75 -3.70
C LEU A 506 -8.32 -7.54 -5.00
N LYS A 507 -9.37 -6.71 -4.95
CA LYS A 507 -10.15 -6.33 -6.15
C LYS A 507 -9.27 -5.67 -7.19
N ALA A 508 -8.40 -4.74 -6.79
CA ALA A 508 -7.47 -4.06 -7.69
C ALA A 508 -6.53 -5.04 -8.40
N ILE A 509 -5.95 -6.00 -7.65
CA ILE A 509 -5.08 -7.05 -8.21
C ILE A 509 -5.86 -7.94 -9.18
N ASN A 510 -7.08 -8.35 -8.82
CA ASN A 510 -7.92 -9.21 -9.67
C ASN A 510 -8.36 -8.50 -10.96
N LEU A 511 -8.76 -7.23 -10.85
CA LEU A 511 -9.09 -6.37 -11.98
C LEU A 511 -7.90 -6.28 -12.92
N SER A 512 -6.72 -5.94 -12.41
CA SER A 512 -5.52 -5.87 -13.22
C SER A 512 -5.20 -7.20 -13.92
N LYS A 513 -5.27 -8.34 -13.22
CA LYS A 513 -5.08 -9.67 -13.83
C LYS A 513 -6.05 -9.93 -14.98
N LYS A 514 -7.33 -9.55 -14.82
CA LYS A 514 -8.36 -9.67 -15.86
C LYS A 514 -8.05 -8.75 -17.04
N THR A 515 -7.73 -7.49 -16.79
CA THR A 515 -7.37 -6.54 -17.85
C THR A 515 -6.17 -7.01 -18.66
N LEU A 516 -5.13 -7.52 -18.01
CA LEU A 516 -3.96 -8.10 -18.70
C LEU A 516 -4.31 -9.33 -19.53
N ARG A 517 -5.24 -10.18 -19.05
CA ARG A 517 -5.73 -11.31 -19.84
C ARG A 517 -6.47 -10.83 -21.09
N THR A 518 -7.29 -9.80 -20.97
CA THR A 518 -7.99 -9.18 -22.11
C THR A 518 -7.01 -8.56 -23.10
N ILE A 519 -5.99 -7.82 -22.64
CA ILE A 519 -4.95 -7.26 -23.51
C ILE A 519 -4.23 -8.37 -24.29
N LYS A 520 -3.82 -9.44 -23.61
CA LYS A 520 -3.18 -10.59 -24.28
C LYS A 520 -4.09 -11.26 -25.31
N LEU A 521 -5.37 -11.40 -25.00
CA LEU A 521 -6.34 -11.98 -25.93
C LEU A 521 -6.57 -11.07 -27.14
N ASN A 522 -6.68 -9.76 -26.92
CA ASN A 522 -6.80 -8.77 -27.99
C ASN A 522 -5.59 -8.78 -28.91
N LEU A 523 -4.37 -8.79 -28.34
CA LEU A 523 -3.14 -8.86 -29.13
C LEU A 523 -3.06 -10.18 -29.89
N PHE A 524 -3.44 -11.31 -29.29
CA PHE A 524 -3.50 -12.60 -29.98
C PHE A 524 -4.41 -12.53 -31.21
N TRP A 525 -5.65 -12.05 -31.05
CA TRP A 525 -6.59 -11.94 -32.16
C TRP A 525 -6.17 -10.89 -33.20
N ALA A 526 -5.52 -9.80 -32.79
CA ALA A 526 -5.01 -8.79 -33.71
C ALA A 526 -3.95 -9.32 -34.68
N PHE A 527 -3.24 -10.40 -34.34
CA PHE A 527 -2.24 -11.03 -35.20
C PHE A 527 -2.70 -12.35 -35.83
N PHE A 528 -3.55 -13.11 -35.14
CA PHE A 528 -3.95 -14.45 -35.57
C PHE A 528 -4.57 -14.46 -36.97
N TYR A 529 -5.52 -13.56 -37.24
CA TYR A 529 -6.15 -13.46 -38.56
C TYR A 529 -5.15 -13.06 -39.64
N ASN A 530 -4.24 -12.13 -39.36
CA ASN A 530 -3.22 -11.66 -40.30
C ASN A 530 -2.30 -12.83 -40.69
N VAL A 531 -1.79 -13.60 -39.72
CA VAL A 531 -0.92 -14.76 -39.98
C VAL A 531 -1.63 -15.83 -40.83
N VAL A 532 -2.92 -16.07 -40.59
CA VAL A 532 -3.70 -17.05 -41.36
C VAL A 532 -4.03 -16.56 -42.77
N LEU A 533 -4.34 -15.28 -42.94
CA LEU A 533 -4.83 -14.73 -44.22
C LEU A 533 -3.70 -14.25 -45.15
N ILE A 534 -2.50 -13.96 -44.65
CA ILE A 534 -1.33 -13.64 -45.48
C ILE A 534 -1.06 -14.74 -46.53
N PRO A 535 -0.92 -16.04 -46.16
CA PRO A 535 -0.73 -17.11 -47.15
C PRO A 535 -1.86 -17.20 -48.19
N VAL A 536 -3.10 -16.93 -47.78
CA VAL A 536 -4.27 -16.96 -48.67
C VAL A 536 -4.25 -15.78 -49.65
N ALA A 537 -3.80 -14.61 -49.21
CA ALA A 537 -3.57 -13.45 -50.06
C ALA A 537 -2.39 -13.68 -51.03
N MET A 538 -1.30 -14.30 -50.57
CA MET A 538 -0.18 -14.71 -51.42
C MET A 538 -0.62 -15.70 -52.52
N ALA A 539 -1.57 -16.57 -52.21
CA ALA A 539 -2.18 -17.49 -53.16
C ALA A 539 -3.20 -16.84 -54.12
N GLY A 540 -3.39 -15.51 -54.05
CA GLY A 540 -4.29 -14.76 -54.93
C GLY A 540 -5.78 -15.03 -54.71
N LYS A 541 -6.15 -15.63 -53.56
CA LYS A 541 -7.54 -15.99 -53.25
C LYS A 541 -8.31 -14.90 -52.49
N ILE A 542 -7.65 -13.80 -52.14
CA ILE A 542 -8.23 -12.67 -51.41
C ILE A 542 -8.06 -11.41 -52.24
N ASN A 543 -9.18 -10.77 -52.58
CA ASN A 543 -9.15 -9.43 -53.16
C ASN A 543 -8.94 -8.36 -52.07
N PRO A 544 -8.48 -7.16 -52.43
CA PRO A 544 -8.27 -6.08 -51.47
C PRO A 544 -9.50 -5.69 -50.64
N ILE A 545 -10.71 -5.89 -51.19
CA ILE A 545 -11.98 -5.57 -50.53
C ILE A 545 -12.26 -6.54 -49.37
N LEU A 546 -12.06 -7.85 -49.58
CA LEU A 546 -12.19 -8.85 -48.52
C LEU A 546 -11.10 -8.67 -47.46
N ALA A 547 -9.88 -8.29 -47.87
CA ALA A 547 -8.81 -7.98 -46.94
C ALA A 547 -9.17 -6.79 -46.03
N SER A 548 -9.74 -5.71 -46.59
CA SER A 548 -10.15 -4.55 -45.80
C SER A 548 -11.33 -4.85 -44.87
N ALA A 549 -12.30 -5.67 -45.30
CA ALA A 549 -13.40 -6.12 -44.47
C ALA A 549 -12.91 -6.96 -43.26
N ALA A 550 -11.95 -7.87 -43.46
CA ALA A 550 -11.34 -8.64 -42.38
C ALA A 550 -10.63 -7.74 -41.36
N MET A 551 -9.97 -6.68 -41.82
CA MET A 551 -9.31 -5.69 -40.96
C MET A 551 -10.28 -4.89 -40.09
N ALA A 552 -11.43 -4.50 -40.65
CA ALA A 552 -12.49 -3.85 -39.89
C ALA A 552 -13.05 -4.79 -38.80
N PHE A 553 -13.28 -6.06 -39.13
CA PHE A 553 -13.80 -7.05 -38.17
C PHE A 553 -12.84 -7.31 -37.01
N SER A 554 -11.53 -7.36 -37.27
CA SER A 554 -10.50 -7.47 -36.24
C SER A 554 -10.59 -6.34 -35.22
N SER A 555 -10.74 -5.10 -35.69
CA SER A 555 -10.86 -3.91 -34.82
C SER A 555 -12.13 -3.95 -33.96
N VAL A 556 -13.27 -4.33 -34.55
CA VAL A 556 -14.53 -4.53 -33.82
C VAL A 556 -14.37 -5.60 -32.75
N SER A 557 -13.77 -6.75 -33.07
CA SER A 557 -13.59 -7.85 -32.11
C SER A 557 -12.78 -7.44 -30.88
N VAL A 558 -11.69 -6.68 -31.07
CA VAL A 558 -10.82 -6.17 -30.01
C VAL A 558 -11.54 -5.15 -29.12
N VAL A 559 -12.29 -4.22 -29.72
CA VAL A 559 -13.06 -3.22 -28.98
C VAL A 559 -14.18 -3.90 -28.19
N THR A 560 -14.93 -4.81 -28.80
CA THR A 560 -16.00 -5.56 -28.13
C THR A 560 -15.45 -6.38 -26.97
N ASN A 561 -14.35 -7.11 -27.16
CA ASN A 561 -13.72 -7.89 -26.09
C ASN A 561 -13.20 -7.01 -24.95
N SER A 562 -12.68 -5.81 -25.25
CA SER A 562 -12.30 -4.82 -24.24
C SER A 562 -13.51 -4.32 -23.45
N LEU A 563 -14.65 -4.09 -24.10
CA LEU A 563 -15.88 -3.65 -23.43
C LEU A 563 -16.51 -4.75 -22.56
N LEU A 564 -16.28 -6.03 -22.87
CA LEU A 564 -16.74 -7.15 -22.03
C LEU A 564 -16.11 -7.14 -20.63
N LEU A 565 -14.97 -6.45 -20.42
CA LEU A 565 -14.43 -6.19 -19.07
C LEU A 565 -15.44 -5.48 -18.16
N LYS A 566 -16.34 -4.64 -18.70
CA LYS A 566 -17.39 -3.96 -17.90
C LYS A 566 -18.34 -4.94 -17.19
N ARG A 567 -18.47 -6.16 -17.71
CA ARG A 567 -19.30 -7.23 -17.12
C ARG A 567 -18.54 -8.09 -16.11
N ALA A 568 -17.24 -7.86 -15.93
CA ALA A 568 -16.44 -8.65 -15.01
C ALA A 568 -16.83 -8.35 -13.55
N LYS A 569 -17.23 -9.38 -12.80
CA LYS A 569 -17.37 -9.30 -11.33
C LYS A 569 -15.99 -9.22 -10.69
N ILE A 570 -15.74 -8.26 -9.80
CA ILE A 570 -14.42 -8.01 -9.18
C ILE A 570 -14.51 -8.11 -7.66
#